data_AF-A0A438E6D1-F1
#
_entry.id   AF-A0A438E6D1-F1
#
_cell.length_a   1.000
_cell.length_b   1.000
_cell.length_c   1.000
_cell.angle_alpha   90.00
_cell.angle_beta   90.00
_cell.angle_gamma   90.00
#
_symmetry.space_group_name_H-M   'P 1'
#
loop_
_entity.id
_entity.type
_entity.pdbx_description
1 polymer ?
#
loop_
_entity_poly.entity_id
_entity_poly.type
_entity_poly.pdbx_seq_one_letter_code
_entity_poly.pdbx_strand_id
1 'polypeptide(L)'
;MQQKSSPDRMSYTDWSKLPKELIELIFDELQHAGDIIRFGTVCRFWGLVALEARQQVFKPLRPLSPMLLLPPNKDDEAHKLYDFFKKKAYKIQIPAMRDKWCCNSWNGWLITINHTFPYEICCLNPISGVQIDIPPAITFEDSPPDLDETPIEFFLNKVVLSSTPSPSNANCVIMAIHSNYNKLAFCKPGDKRWITLKSEDIQYKDLLYYKDNFYAIGRSKVVQCDIGDDPRVIPFALLPKMGYFQYRYLVESSDCLLYVLRYMDLKDNEDPLKLRCIILTSIKRSGS
;
A
#
# COMPACT_ATOMS: atom_id res chain seq x y z
N MET A 1 7.13 34.05 -65.53
CA MET A 1 7.88 33.94 -64.26
C MET A 1 6.88 33.87 -63.12
N GLN A 2 6.69 32.71 -62.53
CA GLN A 2 6.01 32.55 -61.25
C GLN A 2 6.89 31.64 -60.39
N GLN A 3 7.49 32.23 -59.35
CA GLN A 3 8.17 31.49 -58.29
C GLN A 3 7.11 30.72 -57.49
N LYS A 4 7.20 29.40 -57.50
CA LYS A 4 6.54 28.55 -56.50
C LYS A 4 7.30 28.71 -55.19
N SER A 5 6.69 29.40 -54.22
CA SER A 5 7.15 29.40 -52.84
C SER A 5 7.15 27.97 -52.29
N SER A 6 8.26 27.58 -51.69
CA SER A 6 8.40 26.33 -50.94
C SER A 6 7.65 26.50 -49.61
N PRO A 7 6.92 25.49 -49.10
CA PRO A 7 6.31 25.59 -47.79
C PRO A 7 7.40 25.56 -46.71
N ASP A 8 7.36 26.52 -45.79
CA ASP A 8 8.21 26.58 -44.60
C ASP A 8 8.23 25.23 -43.89
N ARG A 9 9.42 24.65 -43.73
CA ARG A 9 9.64 23.49 -42.86
C ARG A 9 9.40 23.96 -41.43
N MET A 10 8.28 23.56 -40.81
CA MET A 10 8.11 23.65 -39.37
C MET A 10 9.30 22.96 -38.69
N SER A 11 10.19 23.75 -38.07
CA SER A 11 11.28 23.22 -37.27
C SER A 11 10.68 22.56 -36.04
N TYR A 12 10.68 21.23 -36.00
CA TYR A 12 10.30 20.49 -34.81
C TYR A 12 11.35 20.77 -33.72
N THR A 13 10.92 21.32 -32.59
CA THR A 13 11.79 21.49 -31.42
C THR A 13 12.16 20.10 -30.89
N ASP A 14 13.44 19.77 -30.93
CA ASP A 14 13.94 18.49 -30.45
C ASP A 14 14.15 18.52 -28.93
N TRP A 15 13.09 18.15 -28.20
CA TRP A 15 13.08 18.08 -26.74
C TRP A 15 14.05 17.02 -26.16
N SER A 16 14.60 16.13 -27.00
CA SER A 16 15.63 15.17 -26.56
C SER A 16 16.97 15.84 -26.23
N LYS A 17 17.16 17.10 -26.64
CA LYS A 17 18.38 17.90 -26.39
C LYS A 17 18.33 18.78 -25.14
N LEU A 18 17.25 18.71 -24.36
CA LEU A 18 17.20 19.44 -23.10
C LEU A 18 18.33 18.99 -22.16
N PRO A 19 19.00 19.92 -21.45
CA PRO A 19 19.90 19.58 -20.35
C PRO A 19 19.20 18.72 -19.30
N LYS A 20 19.96 17.84 -18.66
CA LYS A 20 19.45 16.91 -17.65
C LYS A 20 18.69 17.64 -16.53
N GLU A 21 19.22 18.78 -16.09
CA GLU A 21 18.68 19.58 -15.00
C GLU A 21 17.26 20.09 -15.32
N LEU A 22 16.99 20.46 -16.57
CA LEU A 22 15.65 20.89 -16.98
C LEU A 22 14.67 19.72 -17.08
N ILE A 23 15.15 18.55 -17.51
CA ILE A 23 14.34 17.32 -17.57
C ILE A 23 13.97 16.87 -16.15
N GLU A 24 14.90 16.97 -15.19
CA GLU A 24 14.64 16.72 -13.77
C GLU A 24 13.59 17.67 -13.21
N LEU A 25 13.69 18.97 -13.48
CA LEU A 25 12.68 19.96 -13.08
C LEU A 25 11.30 19.64 -13.66
N ILE A 26 11.21 19.23 -14.92
CA ILE A 26 9.94 18.83 -15.53
C ILE A 26 9.39 17.59 -14.83
N PHE A 27 10.24 16.60 -14.54
CA PHE A 27 9.85 15.38 -13.84
C PHE A 27 9.29 15.68 -12.46
N ASP A 28 9.93 16.59 -11.72
CA ASP A 28 9.51 17.00 -10.36
C ASP A 28 8.16 17.73 -10.34
N GLU A 29 7.76 18.36 -11.45
CA GLU A 29 6.45 19.03 -11.58
C GLU A 29 5.30 18.07 -11.96
N LEU A 30 5.57 16.79 -12.25
CA LEU A 30 4.53 15.83 -12.63
C LEU A 30 3.69 15.39 -11.42
N GLN A 31 2.41 15.75 -11.44
CA GLN A 31 1.49 15.48 -10.33
C GLN A 31 0.68 14.17 -10.48
N HIS A 32 0.79 13.50 -11.62
CA HIS A 32 0.02 12.30 -11.91
C HIS A 32 0.96 11.13 -12.21
N ALA A 33 0.71 10.00 -11.53
CA ALA A 33 1.47 8.77 -11.72
C ALA A 33 1.49 8.31 -13.19
N GLY A 34 0.38 8.48 -13.91
CA GLY A 34 0.32 8.18 -15.34
C GLY A 34 1.29 9.00 -16.21
N ASP A 35 1.55 10.25 -15.83
CA ASP A 35 2.48 11.14 -16.55
C ASP A 35 3.92 10.78 -16.16
N ILE A 36 4.18 10.48 -14.88
CA ILE A 36 5.47 9.96 -14.38
C ILE A 36 5.87 8.65 -15.08
N ILE A 37 4.91 7.75 -15.31
CA ILE A 37 5.14 6.48 -16.02
C ILE A 37 5.51 6.76 -17.48
N ARG A 38 4.74 7.60 -18.16
CA ARG A 38 4.95 7.93 -19.58
C ARG A 38 6.22 8.75 -19.82
N PHE A 39 6.64 9.56 -18.86
CA PHE A 39 7.84 10.38 -18.98
C PHE A 39 9.06 9.53 -19.35
N GLY A 40 9.23 8.38 -18.68
CA GLY A 40 10.35 7.47 -18.97
C GLY A 40 10.23 6.74 -20.32
N THR A 41 9.12 6.87 -21.04
CA THR A 41 8.88 6.22 -22.34
C THR A 41 9.15 7.14 -23.54
N VAL A 42 9.48 8.42 -23.31
CA VAL A 42 9.73 9.41 -24.37
C VAL A 42 10.97 9.02 -25.19
N CYS A 43 12.10 8.83 -24.53
CA CYS A 43 13.35 8.35 -25.13
C CYS A 43 14.26 7.75 -24.04
N ARG A 44 15.36 7.08 -24.45
CA ARG A 44 16.30 6.46 -23.51
C ARG A 44 16.86 7.46 -22.48
N PHE A 45 17.15 8.69 -22.89
CA PHE A 45 17.72 9.70 -22.01
C PHE A 45 16.73 10.12 -20.91
N TRP A 46 15.48 10.45 -21.28
CA TRP A 46 14.42 10.75 -20.31
C TRP A 46 14.10 9.56 -19.39
N GLY A 47 14.18 8.34 -19.93
CA GLY A 47 14.07 7.10 -19.14
C GLY A 47 15.15 6.98 -18.06
N LEU A 48 16.40 7.32 -18.37
CA LEU A 48 17.50 7.33 -17.40
C LEU A 48 17.31 8.42 -16.34
N VAL A 49 16.96 9.64 -16.75
CA VAL A 49 16.67 10.74 -15.81
C VAL A 49 15.53 10.38 -14.88
N ALA A 50 14.44 9.81 -15.41
CA ALA A 50 13.32 9.35 -14.59
C ALA A 50 13.74 8.25 -13.60
N LEU A 51 14.58 7.30 -14.02
CA LEU A 51 15.07 6.24 -13.14
C LEU A 51 15.90 6.82 -11.99
N GLU A 52 16.83 7.72 -12.29
CA GLU A 52 17.67 8.40 -11.30
C GLU A 52 16.82 9.27 -10.35
N ALA A 53 15.88 10.06 -10.88
CA ALA A 53 14.97 10.88 -10.08
C ALA A 53 14.08 10.02 -9.17
N ARG A 54 13.55 8.89 -9.66
CA ARG A 54 12.77 7.93 -8.85
C ARG A 54 13.57 7.28 -7.72
N GLN A 55 14.89 7.18 -7.86
CA GLN A 55 15.79 6.64 -6.83
C GLN A 55 16.21 7.71 -5.82
N GLN A 56 16.34 8.97 -6.25
CA GLN A 56 16.79 10.09 -5.42
C GLN A 56 15.65 10.79 -4.67
N VAL A 57 14.41 10.72 -5.16
CA VAL A 57 13.27 11.47 -4.63
C VAL A 57 12.36 10.57 -3.80
N PHE A 58 12.71 10.43 -2.52
CA PHE A 58 11.73 10.25 -1.44
C PHE A 58 11.50 11.58 -0.70
N LYS A 59 11.42 12.69 -1.43
CA LYS A 59 10.58 13.78 -0.93
C LYS A 59 9.15 13.25 -1.08
N PRO A 60 8.30 13.25 -0.03
CA PRO A 60 6.89 12.91 -0.13
C PRO A 60 6.20 14.03 -0.92
N LEU A 61 6.48 14.12 -2.22
CA LEU A 61 5.96 15.15 -3.09
C LEU A 61 4.55 14.74 -3.48
N ARG A 62 3.65 15.05 -2.54
CA ARG A 62 2.20 15.18 -2.68
C ARG A 62 1.50 13.84 -2.96
N PRO A 63 0.32 13.60 -2.38
CA PRO A 63 -0.41 12.37 -2.64
C PRO A 63 -0.75 12.31 -4.13
N LEU A 64 -0.07 11.42 -4.86
CA LEU A 64 -0.49 11.01 -6.18
C LEU A 64 -1.94 10.53 -6.07
N SER A 65 -2.76 10.87 -7.07
CA SER A 65 -4.12 10.36 -7.16
C SER A 65 -4.15 8.85 -6.88
N PRO A 66 -5.01 8.35 -5.97
CA PRO A 66 -5.10 6.92 -5.68
C PRO A 66 -5.30 6.14 -6.97
N MET A 67 -4.40 5.19 -7.21
CA MET A 67 -4.46 4.28 -8.35
C MET A 67 -4.76 2.88 -7.88
N LEU A 68 -5.56 2.17 -8.67
CA LEU A 68 -5.81 0.76 -8.46
C LEU A 68 -4.86 -0.06 -9.33
N LEU A 69 -4.02 -0.88 -8.70
CA LEU A 69 -3.27 -1.92 -9.40
C LEU A 69 -4.24 -3.05 -9.77
N LEU A 70 -4.35 -3.31 -11.06
CA LEU A 70 -5.14 -4.40 -11.60
C LEU A 70 -4.25 -5.62 -11.83
N PRO A 71 -4.77 -6.84 -11.60
CA PRO A 71 -4.02 -8.06 -11.86
C PRO A 71 -3.65 -8.16 -13.35
N PRO A 72 -2.54 -8.85 -13.67
CA PRO A 72 -2.17 -9.12 -15.05
C PRO A 72 -3.22 -10.03 -15.72
N ASN A 73 -3.38 -9.89 -17.03
CA ASN A 73 -4.22 -10.79 -17.81
C ASN A 73 -3.41 -12.03 -18.21
N LYS A 74 -4.06 -13.17 -18.45
CA LYS A 74 -3.37 -14.40 -18.90
C LYS A 74 -2.56 -14.23 -20.20
N ASP A 75 -2.94 -13.24 -21.03
CA ASP A 75 -2.28 -12.95 -22.31
C ASP A 75 -1.27 -11.79 -22.23
N ASP A 76 -1.22 -11.07 -21.10
CA ASP A 76 -0.35 -9.91 -20.89
C ASP A 76 0.15 -9.90 -19.45
N GLU A 77 1.40 -10.34 -19.26
CA GLU A 77 2.15 -10.34 -17.99
C GLU A 77 2.25 -8.95 -17.35
N ALA A 78 1.95 -7.89 -18.10
CA ALA A 78 1.97 -6.54 -17.59
C ALA A 78 0.78 -6.23 -16.69
N HIS A 79 1.07 -5.48 -15.63
CA HIS A 79 0.03 -4.96 -14.76
C HIS A 79 -0.55 -3.67 -15.35
N LYS A 80 -1.73 -3.29 -14.85
CA LYS A 80 -2.37 -2.02 -15.23
C LYS A 80 -2.63 -1.19 -13.98
N LEU A 81 -2.28 0.08 -14.01
CA LEU A 81 -2.67 1.06 -13.00
C LEU A 81 -3.88 1.85 -13.52
N TYR A 82 -5.01 1.69 -12.86
CA TYR A 82 -6.22 2.44 -13.17
C TYR A 82 -6.25 3.75 -12.39
N ASP A 83 -6.30 4.86 -13.12
CA ASP A 83 -6.50 6.20 -12.60
C ASP A 83 -8.00 6.52 -12.55
N PHE A 84 -8.55 6.71 -11.34
CA PHE A 84 -9.96 7.05 -11.17
C PHE A 84 -10.31 8.47 -11.63
N PHE A 85 -9.36 9.41 -11.59
CA PHE A 85 -9.58 10.79 -12.01
C PHE A 85 -9.59 10.88 -13.53
N LYS A 86 -8.59 10.30 -14.18
CA LYS A 86 -8.49 10.26 -15.65
C LYS A 86 -9.36 9.16 -16.28
N LYS A 87 -9.97 8.30 -15.47
CA LYS A 87 -10.77 7.12 -15.87
C LYS A 87 -10.04 6.25 -16.89
N LYS A 88 -8.72 6.09 -16.72
CA LYS A 88 -7.83 5.47 -17.72
C LYS A 88 -6.89 4.47 -17.05
N ALA A 89 -6.68 3.34 -17.72
CA ALA A 89 -5.66 2.37 -17.36
C ALA A 89 -4.32 2.66 -18.04
N TYR A 90 -3.23 2.56 -17.30
CA TYR A 90 -1.86 2.73 -17.74
C TYR A 90 -1.13 1.40 -17.59
N LYS A 91 -0.48 0.92 -18.65
CA LYS A 91 0.32 -0.30 -18.60
C LYS A 91 1.60 -0.01 -17.79
N ILE A 92 1.91 -0.90 -16.85
CA ILE A 92 3.14 -0.84 -16.07
C ILE A 92 3.80 -2.22 -16.03
N GLN A 93 5.12 -2.24 -16.22
CA GLN A 93 5.91 -3.44 -16.07
C GLN A 93 6.48 -3.46 -14.66
N ILE A 94 6.21 -4.53 -13.92
CA ILE A 94 6.72 -4.72 -12.56
C ILE A 94 7.39 -6.09 -12.51
N PRO A 95 8.60 -6.25 -13.07
CA PRO A 95 9.26 -7.56 -13.14
C PRO A 95 9.45 -8.22 -11.76
N ALA A 96 9.61 -7.41 -10.71
CA ALA A 96 9.76 -7.85 -9.32
C ALA A 96 8.53 -8.55 -8.74
N MET A 97 7.35 -8.43 -9.37
CA MET A 97 6.12 -9.11 -8.98
C MET A 97 6.00 -10.53 -9.55
N ARG A 98 6.92 -10.96 -10.42
CA ARG A 98 6.89 -12.32 -10.98
C ARG A 98 6.94 -13.34 -9.85
N ASP A 99 5.98 -14.26 -9.85
CA ASP A 99 5.82 -15.33 -8.85
C ASP A 99 5.62 -14.84 -7.40
N LYS A 100 5.19 -13.58 -7.23
CA LYS A 100 4.85 -12.98 -5.93
C LYS A 100 3.38 -12.61 -5.87
N TRP A 101 2.78 -12.80 -4.70
CA TRP A 101 1.45 -12.32 -4.40
C TRP A 101 1.51 -10.90 -3.80
N CYS A 102 0.68 -9.98 -4.31
CA CYS A 102 0.51 -8.65 -3.70
C CYS A 102 -0.53 -8.75 -2.59
N CYS A 103 -0.08 -8.85 -1.33
CA CYS A 103 -0.98 -9.04 -0.20
C CYS A 103 -1.56 -7.73 0.35
N ASN A 104 -0.88 -6.59 0.21
CA ASN A 104 -1.35 -5.29 0.73
C ASN A 104 -0.74 -4.12 -0.05
N SER A 105 -1.28 -2.93 0.15
CA SER A 105 -0.66 -1.68 -0.32
C SER A 105 -0.75 -0.60 0.76
N TRP A 106 0.26 0.28 0.80
CA TRP A 106 0.32 1.38 1.76
C TRP A 106 1.07 2.57 1.16
N ASN A 107 0.43 3.73 1.08
CA ASN A 107 1.01 4.99 0.56
C ASN A 107 1.86 4.83 -0.72
N GLY A 108 1.33 4.11 -1.71
CA GLY A 108 2.00 3.89 -3.00
C GLY A 108 3.01 2.75 -3.03
N TRP A 109 3.26 2.09 -1.90
CA TRP A 109 4.04 0.86 -1.83
C TRP A 109 3.13 -0.36 -1.84
N LEU A 110 3.66 -1.47 -2.35
CA LEU A 110 3.06 -2.79 -2.33
C LEU A 110 3.79 -3.65 -1.31
N ILE A 111 3.06 -4.52 -0.61
CA ILE A 111 3.63 -5.58 0.21
C ILE A 111 3.44 -6.88 -0.55
N THR A 112 4.55 -7.55 -0.83
CA THR A 112 4.58 -8.75 -1.67
C THR A 112 5.08 -9.93 -0.88
N ILE A 113 4.52 -11.12 -1.10
CA ILE A 113 4.95 -12.37 -0.49
C ILE A 113 5.23 -13.42 -1.57
N ASN A 114 6.35 -14.13 -1.47
CA ASN A 114 6.66 -15.24 -2.37
C ASN A 114 5.82 -16.47 -2.05
N HIS A 115 5.50 -17.28 -3.06
CA HIS A 115 4.85 -18.58 -2.86
C HIS A 115 5.81 -19.69 -2.43
N THR A 116 7.11 -19.49 -2.60
CA THR A 116 8.14 -20.47 -2.27
C THR A 116 8.66 -20.25 -0.85
N PHE A 117 8.85 -21.35 -0.11
CA PHE A 117 9.57 -21.31 1.17
C PHE A 117 10.94 -20.63 1.00
N PRO A 118 11.36 -19.70 1.88
CA PRO A 118 10.80 -19.37 3.20
C PRO A 118 9.67 -18.32 3.22
N TYR A 119 9.04 -18.07 2.08
CA TYR A 119 7.97 -17.07 1.89
C TYR A 119 8.48 -15.65 2.17
N GLU A 120 9.45 -15.23 1.36
CA GLU A 120 10.05 -13.89 1.46
C GLU A 120 9.00 -12.81 1.34
N ILE A 121 9.11 -11.77 2.17
CA ILE A 121 8.23 -10.62 2.16
C ILE A 121 9.05 -9.38 1.80
N CYS A 122 8.50 -8.53 0.94
CA CYS A 122 9.17 -7.31 0.48
C CYS A 122 8.20 -6.13 0.41
N CYS A 123 8.70 -4.93 0.74
CA CYS A 123 8.06 -3.67 0.38
C CYS A 123 8.55 -3.24 -1.00
N LEU A 124 7.66 -3.19 -1.98
CA LEU A 124 7.96 -2.85 -3.37
C LEU A 124 7.30 -1.53 -3.77
N ASN A 125 8.09 -0.59 -4.28
CA ASN A 125 7.55 0.57 -4.96
C ASN A 125 7.37 0.25 -6.46
N PRO A 126 6.15 0.23 -7.00
CA PRO A 126 5.90 -0.19 -8.37
C PRO A 126 6.38 0.84 -9.42
N ILE A 127 6.58 2.11 -9.03
CA ILE A 127 7.02 3.17 -9.94
C ILE A 127 8.55 3.27 -9.98
N SER A 128 9.19 3.27 -8.80
CA SER A 128 10.65 3.38 -8.70
C SER A 128 11.37 2.04 -8.85
N GLY A 129 10.69 0.92 -8.59
CA GLY A 129 11.28 -0.42 -8.56
C GLY A 129 12.10 -0.71 -7.32
N VAL A 130 12.16 0.22 -6.35
CA VAL A 130 12.85 0.02 -5.08
C VAL A 130 12.18 -1.12 -4.31
N GLN A 131 13.01 -2.01 -3.78
CA GLN A 131 12.62 -3.15 -2.96
C GLN A 131 13.32 -3.08 -1.61
N ILE A 132 12.58 -3.35 -0.55
CA ILE A 132 13.08 -3.40 0.82
C ILE A 132 12.59 -4.70 1.43
N ASP A 133 13.53 -5.61 1.65
CA ASP A 133 13.25 -6.90 2.24
C ASP A 133 12.98 -6.76 3.73
N ILE A 134 12.01 -7.53 4.21
CA ILE A 134 11.63 -7.62 5.62
C ILE A 134 11.62 -9.10 6.01
N PRO A 135 11.55 -9.44 7.31
CA PRO A 135 11.66 -10.83 7.72
C PRO A 135 10.65 -11.72 6.98
N PRO A 136 11.05 -12.92 6.52
CA PRO A 136 10.18 -13.80 5.75
C PRO A 136 9.06 -14.38 6.64
N ALA A 137 7.98 -14.86 6.02
CA ALA A 137 6.79 -15.29 6.76
C ALA A 137 7.04 -16.47 7.71
N ILE A 138 8.05 -17.31 7.41
CA ILE A 138 8.47 -18.40 8.33
C ILE A 138 8.93 -17.90 9.71
N THR A 139 9.27 -16.62 9.85
CA THR A 139 9.80 -16.06 11.10
C THR A 139 8.73 -15.49 12.05
N PHE A 140 7.45 -15.55 11.67
CA PHE A 140 6.36 -15.28 12.59
C PHE A 140 6.24 -16.40 13.62
N GLU A 141 5.73 -16.08 14.82
CA GLU A 141 5.46 -17.08 15.86
C GLU A 141 4.46 -18.14 15.40
N ASP A 142 3.38 -17.70 14.74
CA ASP A 142 2.48 -18.59 13.99
C ASP A 142 2.97 -18.64 12.55
N SER A 143 4.00 -19.43 12.28
CA SER A 143 4.51 -19.61 10.92
C SER A 143 3.41 -20.13 9.98
N PRO A 144 3.46 -19.80 8.67
CA PRO A 144 2.54 -20.37 7.70
C PRO A 144 2.54 -21.91 7.82
N PRO A 145 1.39 -22.57 7.79
CA PRO A 145 1.34 -24.02 7.83
C PRO A 145 2.04 -24.58 6.58
N ASP A 146 2.85 -25.64 6.76
CA ASP A 146 3.53 -26.35 5.67
C ASP A 146 2.55 -27.06 4.71
N LEU A 147 1.25 -27.06 5.01
CA LEU A 147 0.20 -27.84 4.34
C LEU A 147 -1.04 -26.98 4.02
N ASP A 148 -1.76 -27.43 2.98
CA ASP A 148 -2.93 -26.88 2.25
C ASP A 148 -4.10 -26.25 3.04
N GLU A 149 -4.00 -26.02 4.35
CA GLU A 149 -5.11 -25.50 5.17
C GLU A 149 -5.39 -24.00 4.92
N THR A 150 -4.39 -23.21 4.56
CA THR A 150 -4.59 -21.78 4.22
C THR A 150 -3.56 -21.33 3.19
N PRO A 151 -3.98 -20.89 1.99
CA PRO A 151 -3.06 -20.34 1.00
C PRO A 151 -2.22 -19.20 1.58
N ILE A 152 -0.92 -19.18 1.25
CA ILE A 152 0.02 -18.14 1.68
C ILE A 152 -0.46 -16.71 1.34
N GLU A 153 -1.29 -16.59 0.31
CA GLU A 153 -1.96 -15.37 -0.13
C GLU A 153 -2.81 -14.70 0.96
N PHE A 154 -3.32 -15.49 1.91
CA PHE A 154 -4.14 -15.04 3.04
C PHE A 154 -3.38 -14.99 4.37
N PHE A 155 -2.07 -15.27 4.36
CA PHE A 155 -1.29 -15.27 5.59
C PHE A 155 -1.14 -13.86 6.17
N LEU A 156 -1.00 -12.83 5.32
CA LEU A 156 -0.98 -11.43 5.72
C LEU A 156 -2.33 -10.76 5.40
N ASN A 157 -3.16 -10.56 6.42
CA ASN A 157 -4.49 -9.98 6.26
C ASN A 157 -4.45 -8.46 6.09
N LYS A 158 -3.60 -7.78 6.86
CA LYS A 158 -3.40 -6.33 6.76
C LYS A 158 -1.99 -5.94 7.17
N VAL A 159 -1.39 -4.98 6.47
CA VAL A 159 -0.09 -4.42 6.81
C VAL A 159 -0.16 -2.90 6.82
N VAL A 160 0.38 -2.26 7.85
CA VAL A 160 0.44 -0.80 7.99
C VAL A 160 1.83 -0.39 8.43
N LEU A 161 2.33 0.70 7.86
CA LEU A 161 3.65 1.24 8.16
C LEU A 161 3.52 2.55 8.94
N SER A 162 4.50 2.85 9.79
CA SER A 162 4.58 4.13 10.51
C SER A 162 5.06 5.28 9.63
N SER A 163 5.87 4.97 8.61
CA SER A 163 6.45 5.95 7.68
C SER A 163 6.86 5.25 6.38
N THR A 164 7.30 6.02 5.39
CA THR A 164 7.82 5.47 4.14
C THR A 164 9.05 4.59 4.43
N PRO A 165 9.06 3.32 3.97
CA PRO A 165 10.20 2.45 4.18
C PRO A 165 11.37 2.95 3.31
N SER A 166 12.56 3.00 3.89
CA SER A 166 13.79 3.37 3.19
C SER A 166 14.96 2.57 3.77
N PRO A 167 15.95 2.17 2.95
CA PRO A 167 17.18 1.56 3.46
C PRO A 167 17.92 2.43 4.49
N SER A 168 17.72 3.75 4.46
CA SER A 168 18.30 4.70 5.42
C SER A 168 17.40 5.03 6.61
N ASN A 169 16.13 4.64 6.59
CA ASN A 169 15.17 4.93 7.66
C ASN A 169 15.04 3.70 8.59
N ALA A 170 15.95 3.58 9.54
CA ALA A 170 15.94 2.51 10.54
C ALA A 170 14.75 2.58 11.53
N ASN A 171 13.96 3.66 11.51
CA ASN A 171 12.87 3.88 12.46
C ASN A 171 11.49 3.53 11.89
N CYS A 172 11.39 3.16 10.61
CA CYS A 172 10.14 2.68 10.05
C CYS A 172 9.71 1.37 10.74
N VAL A 173 8.51 1.37 11.31
CA VAL A 173 7.90 0.19 11.91
C VAL A 173 6.82 -0.31 10.98
N ILE A 174 6.84 -1.61 10.72
CA ILE A 174 5.87 -2.31 9.89
C ILE A 174 5.08 -3.22 10.83
N MET A 175 3.76 -3.05 10.86
CA MET A 175 2.88 -3.86 11.68
C MET A 175 1.90 -4.62 10.80
N ALA A 176 1.69 -5.89 11.14
CA ALA A 176 0.87 -6.81 10.37
C ALA A 176 -0.18 -7.50 11.24
N ILE A 177 -1.35 -7.72 10.65
CA ILE A 177 -2.29 -8.75 11.08
C ILE A 177 -1.99 -9.98 10.24
N HIS A 178 -1.60 -11.08 10.90
CA HIS A 178 -1.17 -12.30 10.23
C HIS A 178 -1.88 -13.54 10.75
N SER A 179 -1.72 -14.63 9.99
CA SER A 179 -2.29 -15.95 10.21
C SER A 179 -3.83 -15.98 10.27
N ASN A 180 -4.36 -17.19 10.28
CA ASN A 180 -5.76 -17.53 10.54
C ASN A 180 -6.22 -17.10 11.96
N TYR A 181 -5.29 -16.83 12.89
CA TYR A 181 -5.61 -16.28 14.21
C TYR A 181 -5.77 -14.75 14.20
N ASN A 182 -5.34 -14.07 13.12
CA ASN A 182 -5.25 -12.62 13.01
C ASN A 182 -4.54 -12.01 14.23
N LYS A 183 -3.34 -12.49 14.54
CA LYS A 183 -2.49 -11.90 15.59
C LYS A 183 -1.79 -10.65 15.06
N LEU A 184 -1.33 -9.80 15.98
CA LEU A 184 -0.55 -8.60 15.66
C LEU A 184 0.93 -8.90 15.84
N ALA A 185 1.73 -8.57 14.84
CA ALA A 185 3.18 -8.60 14.93
C ALA A 185 3.80 -7.39 14.24
N PHE A 186 5.03 -7.04 14.63
CA PHE A 186 5.77 -5.97 13.99
C PHE A 186 7.21 -6.36 13.68
N CYS A 187 7.82 -5.60 12.76
CA CYS A 187 9.24 -5.61 12.50
C CYS A 187 9.70 -4.22 12.02
N LYS A 188 11.00 -4.05 11.90
CA LYS A 188 11.66 -2.94 11.22
C LYS A 188 12.44 -3.48 10.01
N PRO A 189 12.65 -2.67 8.95
CA PRO A 189 13.58 -3.01 7.89
C PRO A 189 14.95 -3.40 8.47
N GLY A 190 15.48 -4.55 8.03
CA GLY A 190 16.75 -5.12 8.53
C GLY A 190 16.63 -6.03 9.75
N ASP A 191 15.45 -6.13 10.38
CA ASP A 191 15.21 -7.16 11.39
C ASP A 191 15.28 -8.57 10.77
N LYS A 192 15.53 -9.58 11.61
CA LYS A 192 15.62 -10.98 11.20
C LYS A 192 14.35 -11.79 11.44
N ARG A 193 13.42 -11.27 12.23
CA ARG A 193 12.19 -11.96 12.62
C ARG A 193 11.08 -10.96 12.92
N TRP A 194 9.84 -11.43 12.86
CA TRP A 194 8.69 -10.70 13.38
C TRP A 194 8.57 -10.87 14.90
N ILE A 195 8.06 -9.84 15.57
CA ILE A 195 7.81 -9.84 17.01
C ILE A 195 6.29 -9.74 17.22
N THR A 196 5.68 -10.82 17.70
CA THR A 196 4.26 -10.85 18.05
C THR A 196 3.98 -10.05 19.32
N LEU A 197 2.90 -9.29 19.32
CA LEU A 197 2.45 -8.56 20.51
C LEU A 197 1.71 -9.51 21.46
N LYS A 198 2.03 -9.43 22.75
CA LYS A 198 1.28 -10.13 23.79
C LYS A 198 -0.15 -9.59 23.84
N SER A 199 -1.12 -10.50 23.75
CA SER A 199 -2.54 -10.16 23.71
C SER A 199 -3.38 -11.31 24.27
N GLU A 200 -4.42 -10.96 25.03
CA GLU A 200 -5.50 -11.87 25.42
C GLU A 200 -6.60 -11.95 24.36
N ASP A 201 -6.60 -11.01 23.40
CA ASP A 201 -7.52 -11.00 22.26
C ASP A 201 -6.88 -11.66 21.03
N ILE A 202 -7.72 -12.28 20.23
CA ILE A 202 -7.39 -12.88 18.93
C ILE A 202 -8.47 -12.45 17.94
N GLN A 203 -8.25 -12.64 16.64
CA GLN A 203 -9.21 -12.23 15.59
C GLN A 203 -9.24 -10.71 15.35
N TYR A 204 -8.09 -10.03 15.36
CA TYR A 204 -8.02 -8.61 14.99
C TYR A 204 -8.57 -8.39 13.57
N LYS A 205 -9.36 -7.33 13.41
CA LYS A 205 -10.12 -7.08 12.16
C LYS A 205 -9.54 -5.98 11.30
N ASP A 206 -8.91 -5.00 11.93
CA ASP A 206 -8.31 -3.88 11.22
C ASP A 206 -7.16 -3.28 12.02
N LEU A 207 -6.28 -2.56 11.31
CA LEU A 207 -5.07 -1.93 11.81
C LEU A 207 -4.91 -0.55 11.16
N LEU A 208 -4.48 0.45 11.92
CA LEU A 208 -4.18 1.80 11.44
C LEU A 208 -3.03 2.41 12.24
N TYR A 209 -2.20 3.23 11.59
CA TYR A 209 -1.21 4.08 12.25
C TYR A 209 -1.77 5.51 12.32
N TYR A 210 -1.79 6.09 13.51
CA TYR A 210 -2.36 7.40 13.76
C TYR A 210 -1.66 8.05 14.96
N LYS A 211 -1.27 9.33 14.83
CA LYS A 211 -0.58 10.11 15.90
C LYS A 211 0.50 9.30 16.63
N ASP A 212 1.46 8.82 15.87
CA ASP A 212 2.64 8.06 16.32
C ASP A 212 2.37 6.71 17.00
N ASN A 213 1.16 6.17 16.83
CA ASN A 213 0.76 4.92 17.46
C ASN A 213 0.01 4.03 16.47
N PHE A 214 0.14 2.72 16.66
CA PHE A 214 -0.69 1.74 15.96
C PHE A 214 -1.92 1.42 16.79
N TYR A 215 -3.06 1.35 16.12
CA TYR A 215 -4.35 0.99 16.69
C TYR A 215 -4.94 -0.19 15.93
N ALA A 216 -5.55 -1.11 16.65
CA ALA A 216 -6.20 -2.28 16.06
C ALA A 216 -7.59 -2.52 16.62
N ILE A 217 -8.47 -3.07 15.79
CA ILE A 217 -9.83 -3.47 16.17
C ILE A 217 -9.80 -4.90 16.68
N GLY A 218 -9.95 -5.08 17.99
CA GLY A 218 -10.19 -6.37 18.62
C GLY A 218 -11.67 -6.76 18.60
N ARG A 219 -12.02 -7.77 19.39
CA ARG A 219 -13.39 -8.31 19.45
C ARG A 219 -14.40 -7.31 20.03
N SER A 220 -14.01 -6.67 21.15
CA SER A 220 -14.87 -5.80 21.97
C SER A 220 -14.29 -4.42 22.25
N LYS A 221 -13.07 -4.16 21.79
CA LYS A 221 -12.33 -2.92 22.06
C LYS A 221 -11.41 -2.59 20.91
N VAL A 222 -11.13 -1.30 20.74
CA VAL A 222 -9.93 -0.85 20.05
C VAL A 222 -8.78 -0.92 21.04
N VAL A 223 -7.64 -1.41 20.57
CA VAL A 223 -6.40 -1.46 21.32
C VAL A 223 -5.37 -0.54 20.69
N GLN A 224 -4.47 -0.01 21.50
CA GLN A 224 -3.24 0.63 21.09
C GLN A 224 -2.11 -0.40 21.22
N CYS A 225 -1.20 -0.44 20.26
CA CYS A 225 -0.07 -1.35 20.26
C CYS A 225 1.15 -0.68 20.91
N ASP A 226 1.59 -1.22 22.04
CA ASP A 226 2.82 -0.83 22.72
C ASP A 226 3.97 -1.69 22.20
N ILE A 227 4.96 -1.04 21.60
CA ILE A 227 6.13 -1.67 20.95
C ILE A 227 7.44 -1.41 21.72
N GLY A 228 7.34 -1.08 23.03
CA GLY A 228 8.49 -0.95 23.91
C GLY A 228 9.19 -2.28 24.21
N ASP A 229 9.90 -2.36 25.33
CA ASP A 229 10.71 -3.55 25.70
C ASP A 229 9.88 -4.83 25.92
N ASP A 230 8.60 -4.68 26.28
CA ASP A 230 7.64 -5.78 26.41
C ASP A 230 6.43 -5.57 25.48
N PRO A 231 6.55 -5.92 24.18
CA PRO A 231 5.53 -5.62 23.19
C PRO A 231 4.18 -6.26 23.49
N ARG A 232 3.13 -5.44 23.55
CA ARG A 232 1.79 -5.86 23.97
C ARG A 232 0.71 -4.91 23.48
N VAL A 233 -0.53 -5.36 23.58
CA VAL A 233 -1.69 -4.50 23.29
C VAL A 233 -2.25 -3.90 24.57
N ILE A 234 -2.66 -2.63 24.50
CA ILE A 234 -3.26 -1.89 25.60
C ILE A 234 -4.69 -1.50 25.21
N PRO A 235 -5.71 -1.75 26.05
CA PRO A 235 -7.06 -1.27 25.80
C PRO A 235 -7.09 0.24 25.58
N PHE A 236 -7.65 0.69 24.45
CA PHE A 236 -7.77 2.11 24.12
C PHE A 236 -9.20 2.60 24.29
N ALA A 237 -10.15 1.92 23.65
CA ALA A 237 -11.57 2.30 23.69
C ALA A 237 -12.47 1.08 23.63
N LEU A 238 -13.59 1.10 24.35
CA LEU A 238 -14.62 0.06 24.24
C LEU A 238 -15.41 0.24 22.95
N LEU A 239 -15.72 -0.88 22.30
CA LEU A 239 -16.62 -0.90 21.15
C LEU A 239 -18.05 -1.17 21.62
N PRO A 240 -19.05 -0.58 20.96
CA PRO A 240 -20.45 -0.89 21.25
C PRO A 240 -20.74 -2.38 20.99
N LYS A 241 -21.72 -2.96 21.69
CA LYS A 241 -22.20 -4.32 21.43
C LYS A 241 -22.99 -4.31 20.11
N MET A 242 -22.57 -5.10 19.13
CA MET A 242 -23.10 -5.04 17.77
C MET A 242 -23.69 -6.38 17.30
N GLY A 243 -24.64 -6.31 16.35
CA GLY A 243 -25.27 -7.48 15.70
C GLY A 243 -24.40 -8.16 14.63
N TYR A 244 -24.96 -9.15 13.92
CA TYR A 244 -24.23 -10.00 12.97
C TYR A 244 -23.92 -9.32 11.61
N PHE A 245 -22.85 -9.78 10.95
CA PHE A 245 -22.37 -9.41 9.59
C PHE A 245 -22.01 -7.94 9.36
N GLN A 246 -20.84 -7.53 9.85
CA GLN A 246 -20.35 -6.15 9.72
C GLN A 246 -18.87 -6.14 9.35
N TYR A 247 -18.50 -5.32 8.37
CA TYR A 247 -17.10 -4.95 8.18
C TYR A 247 -16.77 -3.75 9.08
N ARG A 248 -15.59 -3.79 9.70
CA ARG A 248 -15.15 -2.82 10.69
C ARG A 248 -13.82 -2.24 10.24
N TYR A 249 -13.70 -0.92 10.28
CA TYR A 249 -12.50 -0.22 9.85
C TYR A 249 -12.10 0.87 10.83
N LEU A 250 -10.79 1.12 10.92
CA LEU A 250 -10.24 2.34 11.49
C LEU A 250 -9.90 3.28 10.34
N VAL A 251 -10.34 4.52 10.47
CA VAL A 251 -10.06 5.57 9.49
C VAL A 251 -9.64 6.82 10.23
N GLU A 252 -8.61 7.48 9.72
CA GLU A 252 -8.28 8.84 10.11
C GLU A 252 -9.06 9.83 9.23
N SER A 253 -9.73 10.78 9.86
CA SER A 253 -10.36 11.90 9.16
C SER A 253 -10.44 13.11 10.08
N SER A 254 -10.07 14.28 9.58
CA SER A 254 -10.08 15.55 10.33
C SER A 254 -9.43 15.44 11.71
N ASP A 255 -8.21 14.89 11.76
CA ASP A 255 -7.42 14.67 12.99
C ASP A 255 -8.15 13.85 14.08
N CYS A 256 -9.11 13.01 13.67
CA CYS A 256 -9.84 12.12 14.53
C CYS A 256 -9.65 10.67 14.08
N LEU A 257 -9.48 9.78 15.06
CA LEU A 257 -9.57 8.34 14.84
C LEU A 257 -11.05 7.94 14.84
N LEU A 258 -11.52 7.42 13.71
CA LEU A 258 -12.90 7.00 13.51
C LEU A 258 -13.00 5.48 13.44
N TYR A 259 -14.01 4.94 14.11
CA TYR A 259 -14.49 3.59 13.93
C TYR A 259 -15.61 3.61 12.89
N VAL A 260 -15.42 2.85 11.83
CA VAL A 260 -16.35 2.78 10.70
C VAL A 260 -16.97 1.40 10.64
N LEU A 261 -18.30 1.37 10.59
CA LEU A 261 -19.07 0.14 10.40
C LEU A 261 -19.75 0.15 9.04
N ARG A 262 -19.62 -0.96 8.32
CA ARG A 262 -20.30 -1.20 7.04
C ARG A 262 -21.10 -2.50 7.11
N TYR A 263 -22.35 -2.43 6.69
CA TYR A 263 -23.30 -3.54 6.71
C TYR A 263 -23.70 -3.94 5.29
N MET A 264 -23.99 -5.22 5.09
CA MET A 264 -24.70 -5.69 3.89
C MET A 264 -26.16 -5.94 4.27
N ASP A 265 -27.08 -5.24 3.62
CA ASP A 265 -28.51 -5.46 3.83
C ASP A 265 -28.98 -6.58 2.91
N LEU A 266 -29.27 -7.75 3.48
CA LEU A 266 -29.70 -8.94 2.74
C LEU A 266 -31.20 -8.91 2.38
N LYS A 267 -31.92 -7.80 2.64
CA LYS A 267 -33.38 -7.74 2.45
C LYS A 267 -33.84 -7.28 1.06
N ASP A 268 -32.96 -6.80 0.19
CA ASP A 268 -33.31 -6.44 -1.18
C ASP A 268 -33.03 -7.62 -2.13
N ASN A 269 -34.05 -8.42 -2.41
CA ASN A 269 -34.03 -9.46 -3.46
C ASN A 269 -33.84 -8.91 -4.89
N GLU A 270 -33.76 -7.58 -5.07
CA GLU A 270 -33.66 -6.94 -6.39
C GLU A 270 -32.27 -6.38 -6.71
N ASP A 271 -31.37 -6.23 -5.74
CA ASP A 271 -29.98 -5.80 -6.02
C ASP A 271 -29.01 -6.21 -4.89
N PRO A 272 -28.29 -7.34 -5.02
CA PRO A 272 -27.39 -7.85 -3.98
C PRO A 272 -26.17 -6.95 -3.69
N LEU A 273 -25.99 -5.84 -4.42
CA LEU A 273 -24.87 -4.91 -4.28
C LEU A 273 -25.23 -3.57 -3.62
N LYS A 274 -26.47 -3.41 -3.12
CA LYS A 274 -26.89 -2.15 -2.51
C LYS A 274 -26.29 -1.96 -1.11
N LEU A 275 -25.10 -1.38 -1.08
CA LEU A 275 -24.43 -0.90 0.14
C LEU A 275 -25.33 0.12 0.84
N ARG A 276 -25.87 -0.22 2.02
CA ARG A 276 -26.70 0.68 2.80
C ARG A 276 -26.14 0.84 4.21
N CYS A 277 -25.78 2.09 4.52
CA CYS A 277 -25.37 2.62 5.81
C CYS A 277 -23.90 2.41 6.23
N ILE A 278 -23.23 3.54 6.48
CA ILE A 278 -21.91 3.63 7.12
C ILE A 278 -22.12 4.39 8.44
N ILE A 279 -21.78 3.77 9.56
CA ILE A 279 -21.77 4.47 10.86
C ILE A 279 -20.34 4.86 11.16
N LEU A 280 -20.13 6.15 11.45
CA LEU A 280 -18.85 6.71 11.86
C LEU A 280 -18.95 7.12 13.34
N THR A 281 -18.12 6.53 14.17
CA THR A 281 -18.01 6.89 15.58
C THR A 281 -16.61 7.39 15.87
N SER A 282 -16.48 8.61 16.40
CA SER A 282 -15.20 9.10 16.91
C SER A 282 -14.77 8.27 18.11
N ILE A 283 -13.53 7.79 18.09
CA ILE A 283 -12.96 6.98 19.15
C ILE A 283 -12.09 7.87 20.03
N LYS A 284 -12.36 7.83 21.34
CA LYS A 284 -11.53 8.46 22.36
C LYS A 284 -11.11 7.44 23.39
N ARG A 285 -10.04 7.74 24.11
CA ARG A 285 -9.52 6.88 25.17
C ARG A 285 -10.60 6.68 26.24
N SER A 286 -10.82 5.45 26.70
CA SER A 286 -11.74 5.20 27.79
C SER A 286 -11.30 5.95 29.05
N GLY A 287 -12.16 6.82 29.57
CA GLY A 287 -11.90 7.64 30.77
C GLY A 287 -11.44 9.08 30.50
N SER A 288 -11.46 9.56 29.25
CA SER A 288 -11.28 10.98 28.88
C SER A 288 -12.57 11.68 28.52
#